data_AF-D2ZT14-F1
#
_entry.id   AF-D2ZT14-F1
#
_cell.length_a   1.000
_cell.length_b   1.000
_cell.length_c   1.000
_cell.angle_alpha   90.00
_cell.angle_beta   90.00
_cell.angle_gamma   90.00
#
_symmetry.space_group_name_H-M   'P 1'
#
loop_
_entity.id
_entity.type
_entity.pdbx_description
1 polymer ?
#
loop_
_entity_poly.entity_id
_entity_poly.type
_entity_poly.pdbx_seq_one_letter_code
_entity_poly.pdbx_strand_id
1 'polypeptide(L)'
;MLITEIRPLLSQTFDIVYHEFDALCRGNLPASRLLAYLFGLTEVLENNPKYAVREGWIYKSGRNLWEDLGLTRRGYEKARDYLVDLGLVAYKRAGVHGIMNWRLMKQTLLAKVYALKGKDAPDFESGLQQDAQGFHLPKWVPLKEWTAFVAMRLKMGKRLPPQSKKKLLERLETLRNRGIDVRQVMEKAVAAGWAGFYVSERNPPAQAPAASAADTRRELEKQMAERNQPPPPKSDPDSEGRQALLDNLKKLK
;
A
#
# COMPACT_ATOMS: atom_id res chain seq x y z
N MET A 1 25.38 -50.21 30.05
CA MET A 1 25.55 -48.75 30.16
C MET A 1 24.17 -48.11 30.07
N LEU A 2 23.59 -47.70 31.19
CA LEU A 2 22.17 -47.32 31.25
C LEU A 2 21.84 -46.07 30.40
N ILE A 3 22.76 -45.09 30.37
CA ILE A 3 22.56 -43.83 29.64
C ILE A 3 22.47 -44.05 28.12
N THR A 4 23.21 -45.02 27.58
CA THR A 4 23.22 -45.34 26.15
C THR A 4 21.91 -45.99 25.69
N GLU A 5 21.22 -46.69 26.59
CA GLU A 5 19.92 -47.31 26.35
C GLU A 5 18.76 -46.32 26.54
N ILE A 6 18.92 -45.33 27.43
CA ILE A 6 17.90 -44.29 27.67
C ILE A 6 17.90 -43.26 26.54
N ARG A 7 19.06 -42.89 25.99
CA ARG A 7 19.20 -41.78 25.04
C ARG A 7 18.32 -41.88 23.78
N PRO A 8 18.10 -43.04 23.14
CA PRO A 8 17.20 -43.19 21.98
C PRO A 8 15.71 -43.02 22.32
N LEU A 9 15.34 -43.18 23.59
CA LEU A 9 13.95 -43.05 24.06
C LEU A 9 13.59 -41.59 24.39
N LEU A 10 14.59 -40.71 24.52
CA LEU A 10 14.38 -39.30 24.81
C LEU A 10 14.08 -38.53 23.53
N SER A 11 12.95 -37.83 23.49
CA SER A 11 12.69 -36.83 22.46
C SER A 11 13.52 -35.58 22.75
N GLN A 12 14.39 -35.18 21.82
CA GLN A 12 15.17 -33.95 21.94
C GLN A 12 14.39 -32.79 21.32
N THR A 13 14.05 -31.79 22.14
CA THR A 13 13.48 -30.52 21.68
C THR A 13 14.48 -29.44 22.03
N PHE A 14 14.99 -28.72 21.03
CA PHE A 14 15.89 -27.58 21.23
C PHE A 14 15.06 -26.30 21.21
N ASP A 15 14.81 -25.73 22.39
CA ASP A 15 14.24 -24.40 22.50
C ASP A 15 15.36 -23.37 22.46
N ILE A 16 15.26 -22.41 21.55
CA ILE A 16 16.16 -21.26 21.53
C ILE A 16 15.80 -20.36 22.73
N VAL A 17 16.77 -20.13 23.61
CA VAL A 17 16.63 -19.27 24.78
C VAL A 17 17.49 -18.03 24.60
N TYR A 18 16.87 -16.84 24.69
CA TYR A 18 17.56 -15.56 24.76
C TYR A 18 17.46 -15.03 26.18
N HIS A 19 18.60 -14.77 26.82
CA HIS A 19 18.63 -14.24 28.20
C HIS A 19 17.91 -12.89 28.31
N GLU A 20 18.01 -12.06 27.27
CA GLU A 20 17.28 -10.79 27.20
C GLU A 20 15.77 -10.98 27.19
N PHE A 21 15.26 -12.03 26.54
CA PHE A 21 13.81 -12.27 26.48
C PHE A 21 13.28 -12.74 27.83
N ASP A 22 14.06 -13.55 28.56
CA ASP A 22 13.72 -13.94 29.93
C ASP A 22 13.72 -12.72 30.87
N ALA A 23 14.72 -11.85 30.76
CA ALA A 23 14.79 -10.60 31.51
C ALA A 23 13.62 -9.66 31.19
N LEU A 24 13.29 -9.46 29.90
CA LEU A 24 12.12 -8.67 29.47
C LEU A 24 10.82 -9.26 30.02
N CYS A 25 10.72 -10.59 30.03
CA CYS A 25 9.55 -11.29 30.51
C CYS A 25 9.52 -11.49 32.03
N ARG A 26 10.53 -10.99 32.77
CA ARG A 26 10.64 -11.11 34.22
C ARG A 26 10.51 -12.57 34.70
N GLY A 27 11.13 -13.51 33.98
CA GLY A 27 11.05 -14.95 34.29
C GLY A 27 9.74 -15.64 33.89
N ASN A 28 8.83 -14.96 33.18
CA ASN A 28 7.64 -15.60 32.62
C ASN A 28 8.04 -16.50 31.43
N LEU A 29 8.37 -17.76 31.74
CA LEU A 29 8.87 -18.75 30.78
C LEU A 29 7.93 -18.95 29.56
N PRO A 30 6.60 -19.12 29.71
CA PRO A 30 5.70 -19.19 28.56
C PRO A 30 5.77 -17.97 27.64
N ALA A 31 5.85 -16.77 28.19
CA ALA A 31 5.98 -15.54 27.40
C ALA A 31 7.35 -15.44 26.72
N SER A 32 8.43 -15.76 27.43
CA SER A 32 9.79 -15.76 26.87
C SER A 32 9.93 -16.76 25.71
N ARG A 33 9.41 -17.99 25.87
CA ARG A 33 9.42 -19.02 24.82
C ARG A 33 8.57 -18.61 23.62
N LEU A 34 7.37 -18.07 23.85
CA LEU A 34 6.52 -17.58 22.76
C LEU A 34 7.19 -16.41 22.00
N LEU A 35 7.86 -15.51 22.71
CA LEU A 35 8.60 -14.40 22.11
C LEU A 35 9.78 -14.90 21.27
N ALA A 36 10.59 -15.82 21.80
CA ALA A 36 11.71 -16.44 21.08
C ALA A 36 11.26 -17.14 19.80
N TYR A 37 10.16 -17.87 19.90
CA TYR A 37 9.55 -18.56 18.78
C TYR A 37 9.04 -17.60 17.69
N LEU A 38 8.32 -16.55 18.07
CA LEU A 38 7.85 -15.53 17.13
C LEU A 38 9.01 -14.75 16.49
N PHE A 39 10.11 -14.54 17.23
CA PHE A 39 11.33 -13.93 16.71
C PHE A 39 11.95 -14.78 15.58
N GLY A 40 12.18 -16.07 15.83
CA GLY A 40 12.72 -16.98 14.81
C GLY A 40 11.81 -17.09 13.58
N LEU A 41 10.48 -17.15 13.76
CA LEU A 41 9.55 -17.13 12.64
C LEU A 41 9.58 -15.82 11.85
N THR A 42 9.78 -14.68 12.53
CA THR A 42 9.88 -13.37 11.87
C THR A 42 11.13 -13.30 11.01
N GLU A 43 12.27 -13.79 11.51
CA GLU A 43 13.52 -13.88 10.75
C GLU A 43 13.36 -14.73 9.48
N VAL A 44 12.75 -15.91 9.60
CA VAL A 44 12.48 -16.78 8.44
C VAL A 44 11.56 -16.12 7.41
N LEU A 45 10.55 -15.35 7.85
CA LEU A 45 9.67 -14.61 6.94
C LEU A 45 10.40 -13.49 6.21
N GLU A 46 11.30 -12.77 6.90
CA GLU A 46 12.03 -11.63 6.32
C GLU A 46 13.10 -12.07 5.33
N ASN A 47 13.76 -13.19 5.60
CA ASN A 47 14.81 -13.73 4.74
C ASN A 47 14.26 -14.49 3.52
N ASN A 48 12.93 -14.62 3.38
CA ASN A 48 12.32 -15.38 2.31
C ASN A 48 11.36 -14.53 1.45
N PRO A 49 11.71 -14.24 0.18
CA PRO A 49 10.90 -13.43 -0.73
C PRO A 49 9.46 -13.92 -0.90
N LYS A 50 9.22 -15.24 -0.77
CA LYS A 50 7.89 -15.86 -0.88
C LYS A 50 6.90 -15.29 0.14
N TYR A 51 7.37 -14.80 1.27
CA TYR A 51 6.53 -14.35 2.37
C TYR A 51 6.47 -12.82 2.52
N ALA A 52 7.13 -12.05 1.65
CA ALA A 52 7.14 -10.58 1.69
C ALA A 52 5.71 -9.98 1.68
N VAL A 53 4.76 -10.61 0.98
CA VAL A 53 3.35 -10.19 0.90
C VAL A 53 2.62 -10.26 2.24
N ARG A 54 3.15 -10.97 3.24
CA ARG A 54 2.50 -11.16 4.55
C ARG A 54 2.72 -10.00 5.51
N GLU A 55 3.50 -8.98 5.15
CA GLU A 55 3.72 -7.77 5.96
C GLU A 55 4.13 -8.07 7.42
N GLY A 56 4.90 -9.14 7.64
CA GLY A 56 5.35 -9.58 8.96
C GLY A 56 4.30 -10.31 9.81
N TRP A 57 3.13 -10.67 9.25
CA TRP A 57 2.13 -11.48 9.94
C TRP A 57 2.42 -12.99 9.84
N ILE A 58 2.47 -13.65 10.98
CA ILE A 58 2.69 -15.09 11.17
C ILE A 58 1.36 -15.75 11.52
N TYR A 59 1.04 -16.87 10.87
CA TYR A 59 -0.17 -17.65 11.15
C TYR A 59 0.18 -18.86 12.02
N LYS A 60 -0.43 -18.97 13.20
CA LYS A 60 -0.31 -20.16 14.07
C LYS A 60 -1.62 -20.47 14.76
N SER A 61 -2.00 -21.74 14.72
CA SER A 61 -3.14 -22.28 15.50
C SER A 61 -2.70 -22.68 16.90
N GLY A 62 -3.66 -22.86 17.81
CA GLY A 62 -3.38 -23.40 19.15
C GLY A 62 -2.73 -24.80 19.09
N ARG A 63 -3.05 -25.61 18.08
CA ARG A 63 -2.40 -26.90 17.85
C ARG A 63 -0.92 -26.74 17.50
N ASN A 64 -0.57 -25.78 16.63
CA ASN A 64 0.83 -25.52 16.32
C ASN A 64 1.61 -25.03 17.54
N LEU A 65 1.00 -24.19 18.38
CA LEU A 65 1.64 -23.71 19.61
C LEU A 65 1.82 -24.82 20.66
N TRP A 66 0.90 -25.79 20.68
CA TRP A 66 1.08 -26.99 21.49
C TRP A 66 2.20 -27.89 20.96
N GLU A 67 2.21 -28.18 19.67
CA GLU A 67 3.22 -29.03 19.04
C GLU A 67 4.62 -28.40 19.10
N ASP A 68 4.73 -27.10 18.83
CA ASP A 68 6.02 -26.42 18.72
C ASP A 68 6.57 -25.93 20.08
N LEU A 69 5.70 -25.59 21.04
CA LEU A 69 6.12 -24.99 22.33
C LEU A 69 5.61 -25.73 23.57
N GLY A 70 4.76 -26.76 23.41
CA GLY A 70 4.08 -27.41 24.53
C GLY A 70 3.09 -26.48 25.26
N LEU A 71 2.69 -25.36 24.65
CA LEU A 71 1.81 -24.39 25.31
C LEU A 71 0.35 -24.80 25.15
N THR A 72 -0.31 -25.05 26.28
CA THR A 72 -1.76 -25.23 26.33
C THR A 72 -2.47 -23.95 25.89
N ARG A 73 -3.77 -24.06 25.58
CA ARG A 73 -4.61 -22.90 25.25
C ARG A 73 -4.50 -21.77 26.27
N ARG A 74 -4.69 -22.10 27.54
CA ARG A 74 -4.58 -21.12 28.64
C ARG A 74 -3.16 -20.58 28.79
N GLY A 75 -2.15 -21.42 28.53
CA GLY A 75 -0.74 -21.05 28.58
C GLY A 75 -0.38 -19.99 27.55
N TYR A 76 -0.67 -20.23 26.27
CA TYR A 76 -0.36 -19.23 25.23
C TYR A 76 -1.28 -18.00 25.32
N GLU A 77 -2.52 -18.12 25.81
CA GLU A 77 -3.40 -16.96 26.00
C GLU A 77 -2.82 -15.99 27.04
N LYS A 78 -2.39 -16.51 28.20
CA LYS A 78 -1.71 -15.68 29.22
C LYS A 78 -0.39 -15.09 28.71
N ALA A 79 0.42 -15.90 28.01
CA ALA A 79 1.68 -15.45 27.43
C ALA A 79 1.46 -14.33 26.41
N ARG A 80 0.45 -14.48 25.54
CA ARG A 80 0.05 -13.46 24.57
C ARG A 80 -0.33 -12.17 25.28
N ASP A 81 -1.27 -12.23 26.22
CA ASP A 81 -1.80 -11.02 26.85
C ASP A 81 -0.66 -10.24 27.53
N TYR A 82 0.24 -10.95 28.21
CA TYR A 82 1.45 -10.37 28.78
C TYR A 82 2.37 -9.69 27.74
N LEU A 83 2.63 -10.35 26.60
CA LEU A 83 3.48 -9.78 25.54
C LEU A 83 2.82 -8.61 24.80
N VAL A 84 1.49 -8.61 24.69
CA VAL A 84 0.70 -7.52 24.14
C VAL A 84 0.75 -6.31 25.07
N ASP A 85 0.59 -6.53 26.38
CA ASP A 85 0.68 -5.47 27.39
C ASP A 85 2.06 -4.83 27.42
N LEU A 86 3.12 -5.61 27.18
CA LEU A 86 4.48 -5.09 27.00
C LEU A 86 4.67 -4.33 25.69
N GLY A 87 3.74 -4.40 24.75
CA GLY A 87 3.85 -3.82 23.41
C GLY A 87 4.82 -4.57 22.49
N LEU A 88 5.18 -5.81 22.83
CA LEU A 88 6.13 -6.63 22.07
C LEU A 88 5.48 -7.40 20.92
N VAL A 89 4.18 -7.70 21.06
CA VAL A 89 3.44 -8.52 20.09
C VAL A 89 2.10 -7.87 19.78
N ALA A 90 1.72 -7.87 18.51
CA ALA A 90 0.35 -7.62 18.06
C ALA A 90 -0.29 -8.92 17.59
N TYR A 91 -1.61 -9.04 17.76
CA TYR A 91 -2.34 -10.20 17.27
C TYR A 91 -3.71 -9.84 16.69
N LYS A 92 -4.20 -10.68 15.77
CA LYS A 92 -5.58 -10.66 15.28
C LYS A 92 -6.09 -12.10 15.14
N ARG A 93 -7.33 -12.34 15.54
CA ARG A 93 -7.99 -13.64 15.32
C ARG A 93 -8.42 -13.75 13.86
N ALA A 94 -8.20 -14.90 13.24
CA ALA A 94 -8.63 -15.18 11.87
C ALA A 94 -9.72 -16.25 11.86
N GLY A 95 -10.94 -15.84 11.49
CA GLY A 95 -12.03 -16.74 11.13
C GLY A 95 -12.44 -17.75 12.22
N VAL A 96 -12.91 -18.90 11.75
CA VAL A 96 -13.37 -20.03 12.56
C VAL A 96 -12.17 -20.99 12.76
N HIS A 97 -12.08 -21.67 13.92
CA HIS A 97 -11.01 -22.58 14.36
C HIS A 97 -9.84 -22.01 15.19
N GLY A 98 -9.96 -20.79 15.71
CA GLY A 98 -8.99 -20.28 16.70
C GLY A 98 -7.58 -20.08 16.15
N ILE A 99 -7.47 -19.85 14.83
CA ILE A 99 -6.23 -19.45 14.19
C ILE A 99 -5.92 -18.01 14.57
N MET A 100 -4.66 -17.77 14.91
CA MET A 100 -4.19 -16.46 15.34
C MET A 100 -3.10 -15.98 14.40
N ASN A 101 -3.21 -14.72 14.03
CA ASN A 101 -2.18 -14.01 13.30
C ASN A 101 -1.39 -13.18 14.30
N TRP A 102 -0.09 -13.35 14.28
CA TRP A 102 0.85 -12.76 15.20
C TRP A 102 1.77 -11.83 14.43
N ARG A 103 2.19 -10.74 15.06
CA ARG A 103 3.22 -9.87 14.50
C ARG A 103 4.13 -9.40 15.63
N LEU A 104 5.43 -9.56 15.42
CA LEU A 104 6.43 -9.06 16.34
C LEU A 104 6.63 -7.55 16.15
N MET A 105 6.58 -6.78 17.24
CA MET A 105 6.86 -5.35 17.23
C MET A 105 8.38 -5.13 17.32
N LYS A 106 9.07 -5.32 16.20
CA LYS A 106 10.55 -5.34 16.13
C LYS A 106 11.21 -4.10 16.72
N GLN A 107 10.68 -2.91 16.42
CA GLN A 107 11.22 -1.64 16.92
C GLN A 107 11.10 -1.56 18.44
N THR A 108 9.93 -1.91 18.98
CA THR A 108 9.69 -1.93 20.43
C THR A 108 10.55 -2.99 21.12
N LEU A 109 10.69 -4.17 20.52
CA LEU A 109 11.57 -5.22 21.03
C LEU A 109 13.02 -4.72 21.11
N LEU A 110 13.52 -4.14 20.01
CA LEU A 110 14.87 -3.62 19.94
C LEU A 110 15.13 -2.53 20.97
N ALA A 111 14.22 -1.55 21.07
CA ALA A 111 14.31 -0.49 22.05
C ALA A 111 14.41 -1.01 23.49
N LYS A 112 13.58 -2.02 23.83
CA LYS A 112 13.61 -2.63 25.16
C LYS A 112 14.87 -3.46 25.41
N VAL A 113 15.39 -4.16 24.40
CA VAL A 113 16.66 -4.90 24.51
C VAL A 113 17.83 -3.93 24.74
N TYR A 114 17.85 -2.78 24.05
CA TYR A 114 18.83 -1.73 24.28
C TYR A 114 18.74 -1.16 25.70
N ALA A 115 17.52 -0.84 26.15
CA ALA A 115 17.28 -0.38 27.51
C ALA A 115 17.77 -1.38 28.58
N LEU A 116 17.57 -2.69 28.37
CA LEU A 116 18.11 -3.73 29.25
C LEU A 116 19.64 -3.74 29.30
N LYS A 117 20.31 -3.36 28.20
CA LYS A 117 21.77 -3.27 28.13
C LYS A 117 22.29 -1.91 28.63
N GLY A 118 21.44 -1.04 29.16
CA GLY A 118 21.82 0.31 29.60
C GLY A 118 22.28 1.21 28.46
N LYS A 119 21.83 0.95 27.23
CA LYS A 119 22.18 1.71 26.04
C LYS A 119 20.93 2.35 25.45
N ASP A 120 21.11 3.51 24.85
CA ASP A 120 20.05 4.10 24.02
C ASP A 120 19.93 3.31 22.71
N ALA A 121 18.69 3.02 22.33
CA ALA A 121 18.42 2.40 21.05
C ALA A 121 18.90 3.35 19.95
N PRO A 122 19.58 2.85 18.89
CA PRO A 122 19.89 3.66 17.74
C PRO A 122 18.62 4.31 17.24
N ASP A 123 18.72 5.56 16.78
CA ASP A 123 17.66 6.16 15.98
C ASP A 123 17.54 5.35 14.70
N PHE A 124 16.69 4.33 14.74
CA PHE A 124 16.16 3.74 13.54
C PHE A 124 15.18 4.76 13.02
N GLU A 125 15.67 5.65 12.16
CA GLU A 125 14.82 6.20 11.13
C GLU A 125 14.31 5.01 10.31
N SER A 126 13.27 4.31 10.79
CA SER A 126 12.38 3.69 9.84
C SER A 126 12.03 4.82 8.92
N GLY A 127 12.31 4.67 7.62
CA GLY A 127 11.82 5.61 6.62
C GLY A 127 10.29 5.68 6.59
N LEU A 128 9.61 5.14 7.62
CA LEU A 128 8.21 5.02 7.90
C LEU A 128 7.89 5.65 9.28
N GLN A 129 6.79 6.38 9.37
CA GLN A 129 6.09 6.90 10.54
C GLN A 129 4.67 6.29 10.57
N GLN A 130 3.92 6.46 11.65
CA GLN A 130 2.54 5.94 11.76
C GLN A 130 1.51 7.06 11.85
N ASP A 131 0.34 6.86 11.24
CA ASP A 131 -0.82 7.73 11.47
C ASP A 131 -1.64 7.30 12.69
N ALA A 132 -2.61 8.14 13.06
CA ALA A 132 -3.50 7.92 14.21
C ALA A 132 -4.36 6.64 14.12
N GLN A 133 -4.40 5.96 12.97
CA GLN A 133 -5.08 4.66 12.81
C GLN A 133 -4.09 3.50 12.61
N GLY A 134 -2.81 3.70 12.93
CA GLY A 134 -1.76 2.68 12.86
C GLY A 134 -1.31 2.34 11.43
N PHE A 135 -1.64 3.16 10.44
CA PHE A 135 -1.16 2.98 9.07
C PHE A 135 0.26 3.52 8.92
N HIS A 136 1.13 2.76 8.25
CA HIS A 136 2.53 3.11 8.07
C HIS A 136 2.70 4.00 6.84
N LEU A 137 3.34 5.15 7.03
CA LEU A 137 3.56 6.22 6.07
C LEU A 137 5.04 6.46 5.91
N PRO A 138 5.60 6.71 4.73
CA PRO A 138 6.98 7.13 4.65
C PRO A 138 7.26 8.46 5.38
N LYS A 139 8.45 8.66 5.96
CA LYS A 139 8.86 9.91 6.66
C LYS A 139 8.81 11.13 5.75
N TRP A 140 9.04 10.95 4.44
CA TRP A 140 8.96 12.04 3.46
C TRP A 140 7.52 12.55 3.27
N VAL A 141 6.50 11.76 3.64
CA VAL A 141 5.10 12.22 3.60
C VAL A 141 4.87 13.12 4.82
N PRO A 142 4.42 14.37 4.64
CA PRO A 142 4.16 15.24 5.78
C PRO A 142 2.98 14.74 6.65
N LEU A 143 3.26 14.37 7.91
CA LEU A 143 2.28 13.72 8.80
C LEU A 143 1.10 14.62 9.18
N LYS A 144 1.37 15.91 9.37
CA LYS A 144 0.35 16.91 9.74
C LYS A 144 -0.69 17.03 8.63
N GLU A 145 -0.24 17.13 7.39
CA GLU A 145 -1.03 17.26 6.18
C GLU A 145 -1.77 15.95 5.88
N TRP A 146 -1.12 14.80 6.11
CA TRP A 146 -1.79 13.50 6.01
C TRP A 146 -2.94 13.36 7.00
N THR A 147 -2.68 13.72 8.26
CA THR A 147 -3.69 13.67 9.33
C THR A 147 -4.85 14.62 9.03
N ALA A 148 -4.57 15.82 8.54
CA ALA A 148 -5.59 16.77 8.09
C ALA A 148 -6.43 16.21 6.94
N PHE A 149 -5.81 15.55 5.96
CA PHE A 149 -6.50 14.89 4.85
C PHE A 149 -7.42 13.75 5.33
N VAL A 150 -6.93 12.89 6.23
CA VAL A 150 -7.76 11.81 6.79
C VAL A 150 -8.93 12.37 7.58
N ALA A 151 -8.71 13.40 8.41
CA ALA A 151 -9.75 14.07 9.18
C ALA A 151 -10.82 14.72 8.27
N MET A 152 -10.38 15.38 7.19
CA MET A 152 -11.28 15.94 6.18
C MET A 152 -12.13 14.84 5.52
N ARG A 153 -11.52 13.74 5.06
CA ARG A 153 -12.26 12.62 4.44
C ARG A 153 -13.28 12.00 5.38
N LEU A 154 -12.94 11.90 6.67
CA LEU A 154 -13.84 11.43 7.71
C LEU A 154 -15.03 12.38 7.91
N LYS A 155 -14.79 13.71 7.94
CA LYS A 155 -15.87 14.73 8.01
C LYS A 155 -16.82 14.65 6.81
N MET A 156 -16.31 14.30 5.62
CA MET A 156 -17.12 14.08 4.41
C MET A 156 -17.84 12.71 4.39
N GLY A 157 -17.83 11.94 5.48
CA GLY A 157 -18.46 10.63 5.58
C GLY A 157 -17.75 9.51 4.82
N LYS A 158 -16.52 9.74 4.33
CA LYS A 158 -15.73 8.76 3.55
C LYS A 158 -14.57 8.25 4.39
N ARG A 159 -14.73 7.09 5.02
CA ARG A 159 -13.62 6.38 5.67
C ARG A 159 -12.58 5.95 4.63
N LEU A 160 -11.29 6.08 4.96
CA LEU A 160 -10.18 5.63 4.14
C LEU A 160 -9.73 4.23 4.59
N PRO A 161 -10.14 3.14 3.91
CA PRO A 161 -9.63 1.82 4.21
C PRO A 161 -8.13 1.73 3.86
N PRO A 162 -7.39 0.76 4.44
CA PRO A 162 -5.95 0.61 4.20
C PRO A 162 -5.54 0.55 2.72
N GLN A 163 -6.35 -0.11 1.88
CA GLN A 163 -6.11 -0.19 0.44
C GLN A 163 -6.17 1.19 -0.26
N SER A 164 -7.10 2.06 0.16
CA SER A 164 -7.19 3.42 -0.38
C SER A 164 -6.00 4.27 0.07
N LYS A 165 -5.55 4.12 1.31
CA LYS A 165 -4.34 4.79 1.81
C LYS A 165 -3.11 4.39 0.99
N LYS A 166 -2.98 3.11 0.62
CA LYS A 166 -1.89 2.62 -0.25
C LYS A 166 -1.91 3.26 -1.65
N LYS A 167 -3.07 3.33 -2.31
CA LYS A 167 -3.21 3.99 -3.62
C LYS A 167 -2.84 5.49 -3.57
N LEU A 168 -3.19 6.16 -2.47
CA LEU A 168 -2.82 7.55 -2.26
C LEU A 168 -1.31 7.73 -2.09
N LEU A 169 -0.64 6.81 -1.40
CA LEU A 169 0.83 6.79 -1.29
C LEU A 169 1.52 6.58 -2.64
N GLU A 170 1.08 5.60 -3.43
CA GLU A 170 1.61 5.37 -4.79
C GLU A 170 1.48 6.63 -5.66
N ARG A 171 0.36 7.36 -5.51
CA ARG A 171 0.16 8.64 -6.19
C ARG A 171 1.14 9.70 -5.70
N LEU A 172 1.31 9.87 -4.39
CA LEU A 172 2.27 10.82 -3.82
C LEU A 172 3.71 10.50 -4.24
N GLU A 173 4.06 9.22 -4.32
CA GLU A 173 5.36 8.76 -4.78
C GLU A 173 5.59 9.11 -6.25
N THR A 174 4.56 8.93 -7.10
CA THR A 174 4.60 9.37 -8.50
C THR A 174 4.83 10.88 -8.62
N LEU A 175 4.18 11.68 -7.76
CA LEU A 175 4.35 13.15 -7.75
C LEU A 175 5.74 13.56 -7.27
N ARG A 176 6.24 12.90 -6.22
CA ARG A 176 7.60 13.11 -5.70
C ARG A 176 8.66 12.78 -6.75
N ASN A 177 8.50 11.67 -7.49
CA ASN A 177 9.42 11.26 -8.55
C ASN A 177 9.43 12.24 -9.73
N ARG A 178 8.37 13.05 -9.89
CA ARG A 178 8.29 14.16 -10.86
C ARG A 178 8.89 15.47 -10.32
N GLY A 179 9.46 15.47 -9.13
CA GLY A 179 10.02 16.67 -8.49
C GLY A 179 8.98 17.63 -7.94
N ILE A 180 7.74 17.19 -7.76
CA ILE A 180 6.63 18.05 -7.31
C ILE A 180 6.61 18.06 -5.77
N ASP A 181 6.45 19.25 -5.21
CA ASP A 181 6.34 19.43 -3.76
C ASP A 181 5.05 18.77 -3.23
N VAL A 182 5.24 17.62 -2.59
CA VAL A 182 4.19 16.80 -1.99
C VAL A 182 3.39 17.58 -0.96
N ARG A 183 4.04 18.43 -0.15
CA ARG A 183 3.37 19.17 0.93
C ARG A 183 2.29 20.07 0.35
N GLN A 184 2.65 20.89 -0.64
CA GLN A 184 1.72 21.81 -1.29
C GLN A 184 0.55 21.11 -1.96
N VAL A 185 0.78 19.94 -2.57
CA VAL A 185 -0.30 19.16 -3.18
C VAL A 185 -1.28 18.67 -2.13
N MET A 186 -0.78 18.19 -0.98
CA MET A 186 -1.62 17.73 0.12
C MET A 186 -2.41 18.88 0.74
N GLU A 187 -1.79 20.03 0.99
CA GLU A 187 -2.46 21.23 1.48
C GLU A 187 -3.59 21.69 0.55
N LYS A 188 -3.32 21.73 -0.76
CA LYS A 188 -4.34 22.06 -1.77
C LYS A 188 -5.48 21.04 -1.78
N ALA A 189 -5.17 19.75 -1.68
CA ALA A 189 -6.19 18.70 -1.63
C ALA A 189 -7.08 18.83 -0.39
N VAL A 190 -6.50 19.19 0.76
CA VAL A 190 -7.25 19.45 2.00
C VAL A 190 -8.12 20.70 1.85
N ALA A 191 -7.58 21.80 1.32
CA ALA A 191 -8.31 23.05 1.13
C ALA A 191 -9.46 22.91 0.13
N ALA A 192 -9.27 22.13 -0.95
CA ALA A 192 -10.26 21.95 -2.01
C ALA A 192 -11.21 20.75 -1.78
N GLY A 193 -11.06 20.00 -0.68
CA GLY A 193 -11.94 18.85 -0.39
C GLY A 193 -11.76 17.65 -1.33
N TRP A 194 -10.57 17.49 -1.93
CA TRP A 194 -10.36 16.47 -2.97
C TRP A 194 -10.36 15.05 -2.44
N ALA A 195 -10.75 14.09 -3.30
CA ALA A 195 -10.72 12.67 -2.97
C ALA A 195 -9.32 12.03 -3.03
N GLY A 196 -8.35 12.73 -3.61
CA GLY A 196 -6.97 12.28 -3.76
C GLY A 196 -6.03 13.44 -4.12
N PHE A 197 -4.80 13.09 -4.46
CA PHE A 197 -3.73 14.05 -4.72
C PHE A 197 -3.53 14.29 -6.22
N TYR A 198 -3.83 15.50 -6.66
CA TYR A 198 -3.77 15.93 -8.04
C TYR A 198 -2.87 17.14 -8.16
N VAL A 199 -2.21 17.28 -9.31
CA VAL A 199 -1.48 18.48 -9.66
C VAL A 199 -2.31 19.20 -10.68
N SER A 200 -2.53 20.49 -10.48
CA SER A 200 -3.06 21.34 -11.54
C SER A 200 -1.97 21.41 -12.61
N GLU A 201 -2.14 20.70 -13.71
CA GLU A 201 -1.37 20.90 -14.94
C GLU A 201 -1.74 22.27 -15.50
N ARG A 202 -1.29 23.34 -14.82
CA ARG A 202 -1.09 24.64 -15.43
C ARG A 202 0.41 24.79 -15.67
N ASN A 203 0.93 23.92 -16.53
CA ASN A 203 1.55 24.52 -17.70
C ASN A 203 0.35 24.93 -18.56
N PRO A 204 0.06 26.23 -18.78
CA PRO A 204 -0.88 26.54 -19.84
C PRO A 204 -0.34 25.80 -21.07
N PRO A 205 -1.14 24.98 -21.80
CA PRO A 205 -0.75 24.74 -23.18
C PRO A 205 -0.48 26.14 -23.73
N ALA A 206 0.72 26.35 -24.30
CA ALA A 206 1.08 27.62 -24.93
C ALA A 206 -0.20 28.09 -25.62
N GLN A 207 -0.73 29.24 -25.18
CA GLN A 207 -1.98 29.76 -25.70
C GLN A 207 -1.86 29.62 -27.21
N ALA A 208 -2.69 28.77 -27.82
CA ALA A 208 -2.84 28.82 -29.26
C ALA A 208 -3.06 30.31 -29.54
N PRO A 209 -2.23 30.94 -30.40
CA PRO A 209 -2.29 32.38 -30.59
C PRO A 209 -3.75 32.70 -30.80
N ALA A 210 -4.29 33.60 -29.97
CA ALA A 210 -5.68 33.97 -30.04
C ALA A 210 -5.92 34.41 -31.48
N ALA A 211 -6.50 33.52 -32.29
CA ALA A 211 -6.94 33.85 -33.62
C ALA A 211 -7.86 35.03 -33.40
N SER A 212 -7.47 36.18 -33.95
CA SER A 212 -8.15 37.42 -33.64
C SER A 212 -9.63 37.22 -33.96
N ALA A 213 -10.53 37.83 -33.19
CA ALA A 213 -11.96 37.71 -33.46
C ALA A 213 -12.34 38.09 -34.91
N ALA A 214 -11.45 38.79 -35.62
CA ALA A 214 -11.54 39.07 -37.05
C ALA A 214 -11.26 37.86 -37.95
N ASP A 215 -10.28 37.00 -37.60
CA ASP A 215 -9.96 35.79 -38.36
C ASP A 215 -11.07 34.74 -38.22
N THR A 216 -11.62 34.58 -37.01
CA THR A 216 -12.75 33.67 -36.77
C THR A 216 -14.01 34.12 -37.50
N ARG A 217 -14.24 35.44 -37.61
CA ARG A 217 -15.37 36.01 -38.37
C ARG A 217 -15.21 35.78 -39.88
N ARG A 218 -14.01 35.99 -40.43
CA ARG A 218 -13.74 35.75 -41.86
C ARG A 218 -13.91 34.29 -42.25
N GLU A 219 -13.50 33.37 -41.39
CA GLU A 219 -13.65 31.93 -41.62
C GLU A 219 -15.14 31.52 -41.61
N LEU A 220 -15.92 32.06 -40.66
CA LEU A 220 -17.36 31.85 -40.58
C LEU A 220 -18.11 32.45 -41.79
N GLU A 221 -17.72 33.63 -42.26
CA GLU A 221 -18.29 34.26 -43.46
C GLU A 221 -18.01 33.45 -44.72
N LYS A 222 -16.79 32.91 -44.88
CA LYS A 222 -16.46 32.00 -45.99
C LYS A 222 -17.31 30.72 -45.97
N GLN A 223 -17.46 30.09 -44.80
CA GLN A 223 -18.27 28.88 -44.68
C GLN A 223 -19.76 29.16 -44.95
N MET A 224 -20.27 30.31 -44.51
CA MET A 224 -21.65 30.72 -44.83
C MET A 224 -21.84 31.03 -46.33
N ALA A 225 -20.84 31.62 -46.99
CA ALA A 225 -20.86 31.87 -48.43
C ALA A 225 -20.82 30.56 -49.23
N GLU A 226 -19.99 29.58 -48.84
CA GLU A 226 -19.95 28.25 -49.47
C GLU A 226 -21.27 27.49 -49.28
N ARG A 227 -21.90 27.58 -48.10
CA ARG A 227 -23.18 26.93 -47.84
C ARG A 227 -24.35 27.54 -48.63
N ASN A 228 -24.24 28.80 -49.01
CA ASN A 228 -25.25 29.51 -49.80
C ASN A 228 -25.02 29.43 -51.31
N GLN A 229 -23.96 28.75 -51.79
CA GLN A 229 -23.82 28.49 -53.22
C GLN A 229 -24.83 27.43 -53.66
N PRO A 230 -25.63 27.68 -54.71
CA PRO A 230 -26.52 26.67 -55.26
C PRO A 230 -25.69 25.47 -55.75
N PRO A 231 -26.19 24.23 -55.57
CA PRO A 231 -25.48 23.04 -56.00
C PRO A 231 -25.17 23.12 -57.50
N PRO A 232 -24.00 22.61 -57.94
CA PRO A 232 -23.61 22.68 -59.34
C PRO A 232 -24.69 22.04 -60.22
N PRO A 233 -24.96 22.61 -61.41
CA PRO A 233 -25.99 22.10 -62.30
C PRO A 233 -25.73 20.62 -62.61
N LYS A 234 -26.79 19.82 -62.58
CA LYS A 234 -26.71 18.39 -62.93
C LYS A 234 -26.10 18.27 -64.33
N SER A 235 -25.02 17.50 -64.44
CA SER A 235 -24.35 17.23 -65.70
C SER A 235 -25.30 16.58 -66.71
N ASP A 236 -25.24 17.05 -67.96
CA ASP A 236 -26.12 16.61 -69.04
C ASP A 236 -26.08 15.08 -69.21
N PRO A 237 -27.24 14.42 -69.37
CA PRO A 237 -27.32 12.96 -69.44
C PRO A 237 -26.55 12.36 -70.62
N ASP A 238 -26.25 13.14 -71.66
CA ASP A 238 -25.54 12.73 -72.88
C ASP A 238 -24.09 13.22 -72.99
N SER A 239 -23.49 13.67 -71.88
CA SER A 239 -22.04 13.98 -71.89
C SER A 239 -21.19 12.76 -72.27
N GLU A 240 -20.28 12.92 -73.23
CA GLU A 240 -19.39 11.85 -73.74
C GLU A 240 -18.63 11.13 -72.61
N GLY A 241 -18.26 11.87 -71.55
CA GLY A 241 -17.61 11.32 -70.37
C GLY A 241 -18.47 10.31 -69.60
N ARG A 242 -19.80 10.46 -69.60
CA ARG A 242 -20.72 9.53 -68.93
C ARG A 242 -20.96 8.28 -69.77
N GLN A 243 -21.03 8.42 -71.09
CA GLN A 243 -21.13 7.28 -72.02
C GLN A 243 -19.86 6.42 -71.97
N ALA A 244 -18.68 7.03 -71.95
CA ALA A 244 -17.41 6.32 -71.76
C ALA A 244 -17.32 5.57 -70.42
N LEU A 245 -17.93 6.11 -69.36
CA LEU A 245 -17.96 5.48 -68.04
C LEU A 245 -18.94 4.29 -67.99
N LEU A 246 -20.08 4.38 -68.70
CA LEU A 246 -21.03 3.28 -68.86
C LEU A 246 -20.46 2.14 -69.73
N ASP A 247 -19.71 2.47 -70.79
CA ASP A 247 -19.07 1.47 -71.64
C ASP A 247 -17.94 0.74 -70.91
N ASN A 248 -17.17 1.44 -70.08
CA ASN A 248 -16.17 0.80 -69.21
C ASN A 248 -16.81 -0.11 -68.16
N LEU A 249 -17.97 0.28 -67.59
CA LEU A 249 -18.72 -0.56 -66.65
C LEU A 249 -19.33 -1.81 -67.29
N LYS A 250 -19.71 -1.76 -68.58
CA LYS A 250 -20.18 -2.92 -69.33
C LYS A 250 -19.08 -3.93 -69.66
N LYS A 251 -17.82 -3.47 -69.82
CA LYS A 251 -16.66 -4.34 -70.06
C LYS A 251 -16.18 -5.12 -68.82
N LEU A 252 -16.71 -4.80 -67.64
CA LEU A 252 -16.34 -5.41 -66.35
C LEU A 252 -17.29 -6.53 -65.89
N LYS A 253 -18.23 -6.98 -66.73
CA LYS A 253 -19.07 -8.16 -66.52
C LYS A 253 -18.79 -9.21 -67.59
#